data_AF-V5GI56-F1
#
_entry.id   AF-V5GI56-F1
#
_cell.length_a   1.000
_cell.length_b   1.000
_cell.length_c   1.000
_cell.angle_alpha   90.00
_cell.angle_beta   90.00
_cell.angle_gamma   90.00
#
_symmetry.space_group_name_H-M   'P 1'
#
loop_
_entity.id
_entity.type
_entity.pdbx_description
1 polymer ?
#
loop_
_entity_poly.entity_id
_entity_poly.type
_entity_poly.pdbx_seq_one_letter_code
_entity_poly.pdbx_strand_id
1 'polypeptide(L)'
;KMGDEAETTSCTTEDGPQINQDELILAQQRQIEKEISESIALVGELEPISSLNNEYSTDKVYLEKVKDLSSKYKNIRRTRPDGNCFFRAFSYGNIERLLENKDEFNEFYKLAEDSKDVLVELGFQQFTVEDFYDTYMEVLKRLRSKETVEE
;
A
#
# COMPACT_ATOMS: atom_id res chain seq x y z
N LYS A 1 -44.67 -29.10 41.85
CA LYS A 1 -43.38 -29.80 42.08
C LYS A 1 -42.78 -30.11 40.70
N MET A 2 -42.11 -29.10 40.14
CA MET A 2 -41.32 -29.13 38.91
C MET A 2 -40.17 -28.18 39.27
N GLY A 3 -38.96 -28.72 39.37
CA GLY A 3 -37.79 -28.00 39.85
C GLY A 3 -36.61 -28.42 38.99
N ASP A 4 -36.16 -27.45 38.20
CA ASP A 4 -34.86 -27.20 37.61
C ASP A 4 -33.76 -28.27 37.75
N GLU A 5 -33.29 -28.75 36.60
CA GLU A 5 -31.90 -29.17 36.40
C GLU A 5 -31.26 -28.20 35.39
N ALA A 6 -30.59 -27.18 35.90
CA ALA A 6 -29.62 -26.40 35.13
C ALA A 6 -28.24 -27.02 35.40
N GLU A 7 -27.76 -27.83 34.45
CA GLU A 7 -26.37 -28.29 34.41
C GLU A 7 -25.44 -27.07 34.36
N THR A 8 -24.84 -26.76 35.51
CA THR A 8 -23.79 -25.75 35.61
C THR A 8 -22.48 -26.44 35.23
N THR A 9 -22.14 -26.41 33.95
CA THR A 9 -20.81 -26.84 33.48
C THR A 9 -19.78 -25.87 34.05
N SER A 10 -19.15 -26.25 35.17
CA SER A 10 -18.01 -25.52 35.72
C SER A 10 -16.82 -25.70 34.78
N CYS A 11 -16.54 -24.69 33.97
CA CYS A 11 -15.32 -24.62 33.18
C CYS A 11 -14.15 -24.41 34.15
N THR A 12 -13.42 -25.48 34.43
CA THR A 12 -12.17 -25.46 35.18
C THR A 12 -11.15 -24.60 34.45
N THR A 13 -10.75 -23.50 35.07
CA THR A 13 -9.66 -22.63 34.63
C THR A 13 -8.33 -23.36 34.81
N GLU A 14 -7.73 -23.81 33.70
CA GLU A 14 -6.34 -24.25 33.69
C GLU A 14 -5.43 -23.02 33.77
N ASP A 15 -4.82 -22.83 34.94
CA ASP A 15 -3.93 -21.73 35.30
C ASP A 15 -2.52 -21.98 34.72
N GLY A 16 -2.42 -22.00 33.39
CA GLY A 16 -1.16 -21.92 32.66
C GLY A 16 -0.77 -20.44 32.41
N PRO A 17 0.51 -20.11 32.15
CA PRO A 17 0.87 -18.74 31.78
C PRO A 17 0.04 -18.33 30.57
N GLN A 18 -0.87 -17.37 30.77
CA GLN A 18 -1.75 -16.88 29.72
C GLN A 18 -0.90 -16.14 28.70
N ILE A 19 -0.46 -16.87 27.68
CA ILE A 19 0.32 -16.33 26.58
C ILE A 19 -0.47 -15.19 25.96
N ASN A 20 0.15 -14.01 25.85
CA ASN A 20 -0.45 -12.86 25.19
C ASN A 20 -0.55 -13.17 23.69
N GLN A 21 -1.73 -13.59 23.23
CA GLN A 21 -1.96 -13.98 21.85
C GLN A 21 -1.75 -12.82 20.87
N ASP A 22 -2.10 -11.59 21.28
CA ASP A 22 -1.89 -10.40 20.46
C ASP A 22 -0.41 -10.16 20.20
N GLU A 23 0.44 -10.37 21.20
CA GLU A 23 1.90 -10.25 21.04
C GLU A 23 2.45 -11.26 20.04
N LEU A 24 1.97 -12.51 20.08
CA LEU A 24 2.37 -13.53 19.11
C LEU A 24 1.91 -13.21 17.68
N ILE A 25 0.69 -12.71 17.52
CA ILE A 25 0.13 -12.31 16.22
C ILE A 25 0.96 -11.14 15.64
N LEU A 26 1.27 -10.13 16.46
CA LEU A 26 2.11 -9.02 16.04
C LEU A 26 3.53 -9.47 15.67
N ALA A 27 4.11 -10.43 16.40
CA ALA A 27 5.41 -10.99 16.06
C ALA A 27 5.38 -11.71 14.71
N GLN A 28 4.34 -12.50 14.44
CA GLN A 28 4.17 -13.18 13.16
C GLN A 28 4.01 -12.18 12.01
N GLN A 29 3.16 -11.16 12.18
CA GLN A 29 2.96 -10.13 11.15
C GLN A 29 4.27 -9.41 10.81
N ARG A 30 5.05 -9.01 11.82
CA ARG A 30 6.36 -8.37 11.61
C ARG A 30 7.33 -9.29 10.86
N GLN A 31 7.32 -10.59 11.16
CA GLN A 31 8.18 -11.54 10.48
C GLN A 31 7.83 -11.67 9.00
N ILE A 32 6.53 -11.76 8.67
CA ILE A 32 6.04 -11.79 7.27
C ILE A 32 6.41 -10.50 6.54
N GLU A 33 6.15 -9.34 7.16
CA GLU A 33 6.47 -8.03 6.58
C GLU A 33 7.98 -7.89 6.33
N LYS A 34 8.81 -8.39 7.26
CA LYS A 34 10.26 -8.38 7.12
C LYS A 34 10.72 -9.22 5.93
N GLU A 35 10.27 -10.47 5.81
CA GLU A 35 10.61 -11.36 4.70
C GLU A 35 10.22 -10.77 3.32
N ILE A 36 9.04 -10.17 3.24
CA ILE A 36 8.57 -9.46 2.05
C ILE A 36 9.47 -8.24 1.76
N SER A 37 9.84 -7.48 2.80
CA SER A 37 10.62 -6.25 2.65
C SER A 37 12.07 -6.49 2.21
N GLU A 38 12.65 -7.63 2.60
CA GLU A 38 14.00 -8.05 2.22
C GLU A 38 14.06 -8.53 0.76
N SER A 39 12.94 -9.04 0.23
CA SER A 39 12.88 -9.65 -1.10
C SER A 39 12.32 -8.72 -2.18
N ILE A 40 11.42 -7.81 -1.83
CA ILE A 40 10.65 -7.01 -2.80
C ILE A 40 10.83 -5.52 -2.48
N ALA A 41 11.31 -4.73 -3.45
CA ALA A 41 11.41 -3.27 -3.31
C ALA A 41 10.03 -2.62 -3.11
N LEU A 42 9.99 -1.43 -2.50
CA LEU A 42 8.73 -0.67 -2.35
C LEU A 42 8.08 -0.45 -3.72
N VAL A 43 8.88 0.04 -4.67
CA VAL A 43 8.53 0.23 -6.07
C VAL A 43 9.63 -0.42 -6.89
N GLY A 44 9.26 -1.39 -7.74
CA GLY A 44 10.19 -2.11 -8.60
C GLY A 44 10.60 -1.33 -9.85
N GLU A 45 11.45 -1.94 -10.66
CA GLU A 45 11.85 -1.42 -11.96
C GLU A 45 10.72 -1.52 -12.99
N LEU A 46 10.89 -0.81 -14.11
CA LEU A 46 9.99 -0.90 -15.24
C LEU A 46 10.30 -2.17 -16.04
N GLU A 47 9.38 -3.13 -16.02
CA GLU A 47 9.55 -4.44 -16.66
C GLU A 47 8.59 -4.57 -17.85
N PRO A 48 8.93 -5.31 -18.91
CA PRO A 48 7.98 -5.61 -19.98
C PRO A 48 6.84 -6.50 -19.44
N ILE A 49 5.60 -6.34 -19.94
CA ILE A 49 4.46 -7.18 -19.51
C ILE A 49 4.72 -8.69 -19.69
N SER A 50 5.57 -9.05 -20.66
CA SER A 50 5.98 -10.44 -20.88
C SER A 50 6.71 -11.07 -19.70
N SER A 51 7.23 -10.28 -18.74
CA SER A 51 7.84 -10.80 -17.51
C SER A 51 6.84 -11.63 -16.68
N LEU A 52 5.54 -11.32 -16.78
CA LEU A 52 4.46 -12.06 -16.11
C LEU A 52 4.33 -13.51 -16.59
N ASN A 53 4.79 -13.84 -17.80
CA ASN A 53 4.63 -15.20 -18.35
C ASN A 53 5.33 -16.27 -17.48
N ASN A 54 6.45 -15.92 -16.84
CA ASN A 54 7.18 -16.85 -15.98
C ASN A 54 6.38 -17.16 -14.70
N GLU A 55 5.68 -16.17 -14.15
CA GLU A 55 4.87 -16.26 -12.94
C GLU A 55 3.63 -17.16 -13.14
N TYR A 56 3.07 -17.15 -14.36
CA TYR A 56 1.86 -17.92 -14.71
C TYR A 56 2.13 -19.08 -15.67
N SER A 57 3.38 -19.56 -15.75
CA SER A 57 3.81 -20.56 -16.75
C SER A 57 2.98 -21.86 -16.77
N THR A 58 2.35 -22.22 -15.65
CA THR A 58 1.51 -23.41 -15.50
C THR A 58 0.01 -23.16 -15.70
N ASP A 59 -0.42 -21.89 -15.83
CA ASP A 59 -1.83 -21.49 -15.92
C ASP A 59 -2.16 -20.86 -17.28
N LYS A 60 -2.80 -21.66 -18.14
CA LYS A 60 -3.17 -21.23 -19.50
C LYS A 60 -4.13 -20.04 -19.52
N VAL A 61 -5.03 -19.93 -18.54
CA VAL A 61 -6.03 -18.85 -18.50
C VAL A 61 -5.33 -17.53 -18.17
N TYR A 62 -4.38 -17.55 -17.23
CA TYR A 62 -3.60 -16.36 -16.92
C TYR A 62 -2.64 -15.98 -18.05
N LEU A 63 -2.03 -16.96 -18.75
CA LEU A 63 -1.19 -16.67 -19.92
C LEU A 63 -1.98 -15.99 -21.05
N GLU A 64 -3.22 -16.40 -21.30
CA GLU A 64 -4.10 -15.71 -22.26
C GLU A 64 -4.41 -14.28 -21.83
N LYS A 65 -4.64 -14.04 -20.53
CA LYS A 65 -4.82 -12.69 -19.98
C LYS A 65 -3.56 -11.83 -20.11
N VAL A 66 -2.37 -12.39 -19.86
CA VAL A 66 -1.10 -11.68 -20.06
C VAL A 66 -0.91 -11.31 -21.52
N LYS A 67 -1.31 -12.18 -22.46
CA LYS A 67 -1.29 -11.87 -23.90
C LYS A 67 -2.22 -10.72 -24.26
N ASP A 68 -3.45 -10.71 -23.76
CA ASP A 68 -4.39 -9.58 -23.95
C ASP A 68 -3.82 -8.29 -23.34
N LEU A 69 -3.27 -8.36 -22.13
CA LEU A 69 -2.68 -7.21 -21.44
C LEU A 69 -1.49 -6.62 -22.21
N SER A 70 -0.62 -7.49 -22.76
CA SER A 70 0.54 -7.09 -23.57
C SER A 70 0.15 -6.36 -24.86
N SER A 71 -1.09 -6.52 -25.33
CA SER A 71 -1.60 -5.77 -26.50
C SER A 71 -1.97 -4.32 -26.18
N LYS A 72 -2.20 -4.01 -24.90
CA LYS A 72 -2.67 -2.70 -24.41
C LYS A 72 -1.58 -1.91 -23.71
N TYR A 73 -0.72 -2.61 -22.97
CA TYR A 73 0.34 -2.02 -22.16
C TYR A 73 1.69 -2.62 -22.53
N LYS A 74 2.72 -1.79 -22.56
CA LYS A 74 4.10 -2.23 -22.88
C LYS A 74 4.81 -2.77 -21.65
N ASN A 75 4.69 -2.05 -20.54
CA ASN A 75 5.46 -2.28 -19.33
C ASN A 75 4.55 -2.33 -18.08
N ILE A 76 5.09 -2.90 -17.01
CA ILE A 76 4.53 -2.95 -15.67
C ILE A 76 5.60 -2.56 -14.65
N ARG A 77 5.18 -1.92 -13.57
CA ARG A 77 6.00 -1.66 -12.39
C ARG A 77 5.35 -2.34 -11.19
N ARG A 78 6.08 -3.22 -10.51
CA ARG A 78 5.57 -3.94 -9.34
C ARG A 78 5.69 -3.09 -8.07
N THR A 79 4.75 -3.24 -7.14
CA THR A 79 4.83 -2.65 -5.80
C THR A 79 4.85 -3.73 -4.74
N ARG A 80 5.54 -3.48 -3.62
CA ARG A 80 5.58 -4.40 -2.48
C ARG A 80 4.16 -4.79 -2.01
N PRO A 81 3.87 -6.08 -1.76
CA PRO A 81 2.57 -6.54 -1.26
C PRO A 81 2.47 -6.36 0.27
N ASP A 82 2.49 -5.12 0.74
CA ASP A 82 2.53 -4.75 2.18
C ASP A 82 1.24 -4.07 2.68
N GLY A 83 0.12 -4.30 1.99
CA GLY A 83 -1.16 -3.63 2.27
C GLY A 83 -1.25 -2.18 1.79
N ASN A 84 -0.13 -1.53 1.46
CA ASN A 84 -0.09 -0.16 0.93
C ASN A 84 0.11 -0.11 -0.59
N CYS A 85 0.06 -1.25 -1.27
CA CYS A 85 0.36 -1.38 -2.70
C CYS A 85 -0.50 -0.46 -3.59
N PHE A 86 -1.78 -0.28 -3.29
CA PHE A 86 -2.65 0.64 -4.02
C PHE A 86 -2.18 2.09 -3.91
N PHE A 87 -2.06 2.62 -2.68
CA PHE A 87 -1.63 4.00 -2.46
C PHE A 87 -0.24 4.27 -3.05
N ARG A 88 0.63 3.26 -3.00
CA ARG A 88 1.99 3.34 -3.55
C ARG A 88 1.97 3.37 -5.09
N ALA A 89 1.24 2.47 -5.73
CA ALA A 89 1.12 2.42 -7.19
C ALA A 89 0.44 3.67 -7.73
N PHE A 90 -0.65 4.10 -7.09
CA PHE A 90 -1.38 5.32 -7.45
C PHE A 90 -0.48 6.55 -7.34
N SER A 91 0.17 6.75 -6.18
CA SER A 91 1.02 7.92 -5.95
C SER A 91 2.20 7.97 -6.92
N TYR A 92 2.86 6.83 -7.15
CA TYR A 92 4.02 6.79 -8.03
C TYR A 92 3.62 7.04 -9.49
N GLY A 93 2.59 6.36 -10.00
CA GLY A 93 2.11 6.56 -11.37
C GLY A 93 1.53 7.95 -11.61
N ASN A 94 0.89 8.54 -10.60
CA ASN A 94 0.44 9.93 -10.67
C ASN A 94 1.64 10.89 -10.73
N ILE A 95 2.65 10.71 -9.87
CA ILE A 95 3.87 11.52 -9.88
C ILE A 95 4.62 11.42 -11.22
N GLU A 96 4.77 10.22 -11.79
CA GLU A 96 5.35 10.03 -13.14
C GLU A 96 4.60 10.86 -14.19
N ARG A 97 3.27 10.82 -14.18
CA ARG A 97 2.45 11.63 -15.08
C ARG A 97 2.61 13.14 -14.87
N LEU A 98 2.66 13.59 -13.61
CA LEU A 98 2.82 15.02 -13.30
C LEU A 98 4.21 15.56 -13.71
N LEU A 99 5.23 14.71 -13.78
CA LEU A 99 6.55 15.08 -14.29
C LEU A 99 6.54 15.41 -15.79
N GLU A 100 5.64 14.78 -16.55
CA GLU A 100 5.50 15.01 -18.00
C GLU A 100 4.59 16.21 -18.32
N ASN A 101 3.65 16.55 -17.43
CA ASN A 101 2.66 17.59 -17.66
C ASN A 101 2.71 18.70 -16.60
N LYS A 102 3.41 19.80 -16.93
CA LYS A 102 3.61 20.94 -16.01
C LYS A 102 2.30 21.66 -15.63
N ASP A 103 1.33 21.74 -16.53
CA ASP A 103 0.06 22.42 -16.24
C ASP A 103 -0.75 21.61 -15.23
N GLU A 104 -0.86 20.29 -15.45
CA GLU A 104 -1.49 19.36 -14.51
C GLU A 104 -0.76 19.32 -13.16
N PHE A 105 0.58 19.38 -13.16
CA PHE A 105 1.36 19.52 -11.94
C PHE A 105 1.02 20.79 -11.16
N ASN A 106 0.92 21.95 -11.82
CA ASN A 106 0.61 23.21 -11.13
C ASN A 106 -0.79 23.22 -10.52
N GLU A 107 -1.77 22.62 -11.20
CA GLU A 107 -3.13 22.44 -10.66
C GLU A 107 -3.13 21.49 -9.45
N PHE A 108 -2.46 20.34 -9.59
CA PHE A 108 -2.33 19.36 -8.52
C PHE A 108 -1.59 19.91 -7.30
N TYR A 109 -0.51 20.66 -7.51
CA TYR A 109 0.29 21.26 -6.43
C TYR A 109 -0.55 22.19 -5.57
N LYS A 110 -1.39 23.04 -6.19
CA LYS A 110 -2.29 23.94 -5.45
C LYS A 110 -3.31 23.16 -4.63
N LEU A 111 -3.92 22.13 -5.23
CA LEU A 111 -4.86 21.26 -4.51
C LEU A 111 -4.20 20.55 -3.33
N ALA A 112 -2.96 20.09 -3.51
CA ALA A 112 -2.19 19.46 -2.44
C ALA A 112 -1.85 20.47 -1.33
N GLU A 113 -1.46 21.70 -1.67
CA GLU A 113 -1.17 22.78 -0.72
C GLU A 113 -2.38 23.12 0.16
N ASP A 114 -3.57 23.20 -0.43
CA ASP A 114 -4.81 23.50 0.29
C ASP A 114 -5.34 22.29 1.12
N SER A 115 -4.85 21.07 0.85
CA SER A 115 -5.43 19.83 1.39
C SER A 115 -5.29 19.70 2.92
N LYS A 116 -4.22 20.25 3.52
CA LYS A 116 -4.03 20.20 4.97
C LYS A 116 -5.13 20.98 5.69
N ASP A 117 -5.40 22.19 5.23
CA ASP A 117 -6.38 23.07 5.86
C ASP A 117 -7.78 22.44 5.77
N VAL A 118 -8.11 21.82 4.64
CA VAL A 118 -9.35 21.02 4.48
C VAL A 118 -9.43 19.88 5.50
N LEU A 119 -8.36 19.13 5.74
CA LEU A 119 -8.34 18.07 6.76
C LEU A 119 -8.54 18.63 8.17
N VAL A 120 -7.90 19.77 8.48
CA VAL A 120 -8.04 20.41 9.79
C VAL A 120 -9.48 20.91 10.00
N GLU A 121 -10.10 21.51 8.99
CA GLU A 121 -11.51 21.92 9.01
C GLU A 121 -12.48 20.74 9.20
N LEU A 122 -12.13 19.57 8.66
CA LEU A 122 -12.88 18.32 8.86
C LEU A 122 -12.65 17.68 10.24
N GLY A 123 -11.82 18.28 11.09
CA GLY A 123 -11.60 17.86 12.48
C GLY A 123 -10.38 16.96 12.70
N PHE A 124 -9.50 16.80 11.71
CA PHE A 124 -8.20 16.16 11.92
C PHE A 124 -7.30 17.07 12.76
N GLN A 125 -6.58 16.50 13.72
CA GLN A 125 -5.67 17.27 14.56
C GLN A 125 -4.47 17.75 13.74
N GLN A 126 -4.27 19.06 13.62
CA GLN A 126 -3.20 19.65 12.80
C GLN A 126 -1.83 19.00 13.06
N PHE A 127 -1.42 18.90 14.33
CA PHE A 127 -0.11 18.37 14.69
C PHE A 127 0.10 16.89 14.28
N THR A 128 -0.98 16.14 14.02
CA THR A 128 -0.89 14.73 13.59
C THR A 128 -0.79 14.56 12.08
N VAL A 129 -1.24 15.57 11.30
CA VAL A 129 -1.26 15.52 9.83
C VAL A 129 -0.13 16.34 9.21
N GLU A 130 0.43 17.29 9.96
CA GLU A 130 1.44 18.23 9.49
C GLU A 130 2.71 17.53 8.98
N ASP A 131 3.25 16.56 9.73
CA ASP A 131 4.46 15.83 9.32
C ASP A 131 4.28 15.07 7.99
N PHE A 132 3.09 14.47 7.78
CA PHE A 132 2.76 13.76 6.54
C PHE A 132 2.57 14.73 5.37
N TYR A 133 1.88 15.84 5.62
CA TYR A 133 1.68 16.90 4.64
C TYR A 133 3.03 17.49 4.20
N ASP A 134 3.89 17.85 5.15
CA ASP A 134 5.19 18.45 4.87
C ASP A 134 6.08 17.48 4.08
N THR A 135 6.10 16.19 4.46
CA THR A 135 6.79 15.13 3.70
C THR A 135 6.29 15.05 2.26
N TYR A 136 4.98 15.10 2.05
CA TYR A 136 4.39 15.03 0.71
C TYR A 136 4.70 16.28 -0.12
N MET A 137 4.58 17.47 0.47
CA MET A 137 4.89 18.73 -0.19
C MET A 137 6.36 18.85 -0.55
N GLU A 138 7.27 18.31 0.26
CA GLU A 138 8.68 18.20 -0.10
C GLU A 138 8.90 17.36 -1.37
N VAL A 139 8.20 16.23 -1.51
CA VAL A 139 8.26 15.42 -2.73
C VAL A 139 7.81 16.24 -3.93
N LEU A 140 6.66 16.91 -3.85
CA LEU A 140 6.15 17.74 -4.94
C LEU A 140 7.10 18.89 -5.30
N LYS A 141 7.70 19.56 -4.30
CA LYS A 141 8.72 20.61 -4.52
C LYS A 141 9.94 20.07 -5.28
N ARG A 142 10.38 18.85 -4.99
CA ARG A 142 11.48 18.20 -5.73
C ARG A 142 11.11 17.92 -7.19
N LEU A 143 9.86 17.56 -7.47
CA LEU A 143 9.36 17.38 -8.84
C LEU A 143 9.40 18.71 -9.61
N ARG A 144 8.97 19.81 -8.97
CA ARG A 144 9.01 21.16 -9.57
C ARG A 144 10.40 21.58 -10.04
N SER A 145 11.44 21.16 -9.31
CA SER A 145 12.84 21.47 -9.64
C SER A 145 13.47 20.56 -10.69
N LYS A 146 12.82 19.47 -11.10
CA LYS A 146 13.34 18.56 -12.13
C LYS A 146 12.91 19.03 -13.52
N GLU A 147 13.88 19.40 -14.35
CA GLU A 147 13.68 19.52 -15.79
C GLU A 147 13.84 18.13 -16.42
N THR A 148 12.71 17.43 -16.61
CA THR A 148 12.56 16.13 -17.31
C THR A 148 13.29 14.92 -16.68
N VAL A 149 12.60 13.77 -16.63
CA VAL A 149 13.18 12.49 -16.22
C VAL A 149 13.88 11.88 -17.43
N GLU A 150 15.19 11.62 -17.34
CA GLU A 150 15.87 10.74 -18.28
C GLU A 150 15.39 9.30 -18.01
N GLU A 151 14.89 8.63 -19.07
CA GLU A 151 14.36 7.25 -19.06
C GLU A 151 15.38 6.19 -18.59
#